data_AF-A0A1J9PFE8-F1
#
_entry.id   AF-A0A1J9PFE8-F1
#
_cell.length_a   1.000
_cell.length_b   1.000
_cell.length_c   1.000
_cell.angle_alpha   90.00
_cell.angle_beta   90.00
_cell.angle_gamma   90.00
#
_symmetry.space_group_name_H-M   'P 1'
#
loop_
_entity.id
_entity.type
_entity.pdbx_description
1 polymer ?
#
loop_
_entity_poly.entity_id
_entity_poly.type
_entity_poly.pdbx_seq_one_letter_code
_entity_poly.pdbx_strand_id
1 'polypeptide(L)'
;MAARRAVTRSIPTLTARSAISPRIPITTLASRSITTTSNNSSRMASKLSTSQTAVRRLHATAQQLHPASAEAAAPYPADNYPMSHAPLASPVNTCNFIDNKFVPSSASTWIDLHDPATNNLVTRVPQSTDAELRAAVESAQKAFPAWRATSIMARQQIIFKFTNLIRANWDRLAASITLEQGKTFADAKGDVLRGLQVAETACGITTQLTGEVLEVAKDMETRSYREPLGVVAAICPFRLLSWYLKISRL
;
A
#
# COMPACT_ATOMS: atom_id res chain seq x y z
N MET A 1 -4.66 15.07 17.82
CA MET A 1 -4.17 16.46 17.82
C MET A 1 -2.96 16.52 16.88
N ALA A 2 -3.20 16.67 15.56
CA ALA A 2 -2.15 16.56 14.55
C ALA A 2 -1.62 17.95 14.18
N ALA A 3 -0.32 18.19 14.42
CA ALA A 3 0.34 19.45 14.13
C ALA A 3 0.44 19.67 12.60
N ARG A 4 -0.22 20.73 12.11
CA ARG A 4 -0.12 21.17 10.71
C ARG A 4 1.11 22.05 10.56
N ARG A 5 2.07 21.64 9.73
CA ARG A 5 3.22 22.46 9.34
C ARG A 5 2.96 23.03 7.94
N ALA A 6 2.74 24.34 7.86
CA ALA A 6 2.62 25.05 6.58
C ALA A 6 4.01 25.39 6.06
N VAL A 7 4.31 25.02 4.81
CA VAL A 7 5.54 25.44 4.11
C VAL A 7 5.11 26.20 2.87
N THR A 8 5.31 27.52 2.89
CA THR A 8 5.06 28.42 1.76
C THR A 8 6.32 28.49 0.90
N ARG A 9 6.22 28.19 -0.40
CA ARG A 9 7.29 28.49 -1.37
C ARG A 9 6.72 29.40 -2.46
N SER A 10 7.29 30.61 -2.58
CA SER A 10 7.01 31.55 -3.66
C SER A 10 7.91 31.27 -4.85
N ILE A 11 7.37 31.37 -6.07
CA ILE A 11 8.12 31.32 -7.33
C ILE A 11 7.94 32.69 -8.01
N PRO A 12 9.01 33.40 -8.42
CA PRO A 12 8.88 34.69 -9.08
C PRO A 12 8.55 34.55 -10.57
N THR A 13 7.60 35.37 -11.01
CA THR A 13 7.17 35.63 -12.38
C THR A 13 8.24 36.41 -13.17
N LEU A 14 8.57 35.97 -14.39
CA LEU A 14 9.39 36.74 -15.33
C LEU A 14 8.56 37.15 -16.54
N THR A 15 8.43 38.46 -16.70
CA THR A 15 7.72 39.20 -17.75
C THR A 15 8.54 39.29 -19.04
N ALA A 16 7.84 39.23 -20.17
CA ALA A 16 8.39 39.43 -21.51
C ALA A 16 8.70 40.92 -21.79
N ARG A 17 9.80 41.20 -22.51
CA ARG A 17 10.05 42.50 -23.14
C ARG A 17 10.77 42.32 -24.48
N SER A 18 10.28 43.04 -25.49
CA SER A 18 10.85 43.13 -26.85
C SER A 18 12.07 44.06 -26.90
N ALA A 19 12.95 43.86 -27.89
CA ALA A 19 13.41 44.88 -28.86
C ALA A 19 14.82 44.60 -29.45
N ILE A 20 14.89 44.72 -30.79
CA ILE A 20 15.97 45.29 -31.63
C ILE A 20 17.23 44.45 -31.94
N SER A 21 17.48 44.31 -33.26
CA SER A 21 18.65 43.72 -33.94
C SER A 21 19.76 44.76 -34.19
N PRO A 22 21.01 44.33 -34.50
CA PRO A 22 21.56 44.71 -35.82
C PRO A 22 22.34 43.61 -36.61
N ARG A 23 22.44 43.92 -37.91
CA ARG A 23 23.03 43.34 -39.17
C ARG A 23 24.45 42.69 -39.15
N ILE A 24 24.69 41.52 -39.82
CA ILE A 24 25.30 41.20 -41.18
C ILE A 24 26.87 41.11 -41.17
N PRO A 25 27.58 40.17 -41.87
CA PRO A 25 27.55 39.86 -43.32
C PRO A 25 27.54 38.38 -43.78
N ILE A 26 26.76 38.05 -44.82
CA ILE A 26 27.07 37.86 -46.26
C ILE A 26 28.09 36.75 -46.57
N THR A 27 27.59 35.64 -47.11
CA THR A 27 28.33 34.83 -48.11
C THR A 27 27.35 34.26 -49.14
N THR A 28 27.87 34.12 -50.35
CA THR A 28 27.29 34.13 -51.69
C THR A 28 26.62 32.84 -52.19
N LEU A 29 25.60 33.05 -53.03
CA LEU A 29 25.18 32.34 -54.25
C LEU A 29 25.11 30.79 -54.29
N ALA A 30 23.90 30.28 -54.53
CA ALA A 30 23.62 29.38 -55.67
C ALA A 30 22.11 29.33 -55.96
N SER A 31 21.71 29.91 -57.09
CA SER A 31 20.38 29.83 -57.68
C SER A 31 20.15 28.47 -58.34
N ARG A 32 18.94 27.90 -58.22
CA ARG A 32 18.29 27.09 -59.26
C ARG A 32 16.79 26.89 -58.98
N SER A 33 16.01 27.66 -59.72
CA SER A 33 14.83 27.29 -60.51
C SER A 33 13.61 26.59 -59.87
N ILE A 34 12.49 27.26 -60.09
CA ILE A 34 11.08 26.94 -59.85
C ILE A 34 10.62 25.74 -60.69
N THR A 35 9.75 24.89 -60.14
CA THR A 35 8.71 24.21 -60.93
C THR A 35 7.41 24.17 -60.13
N THR A 36 6.40 24.77 -60.75
CA THR A 36 5.02 24.96 -60.31
C THR A 36 4.17 23.79 -60.76
N THR A 37 3.33 23.22 -59.87
CA THR A 37 2.09 22.53 -60.29
C THR A 37 1.04 22.58 -59.17
N SER A 38 0.12 23.55 -59.32
CA SER A 38 -1.35 23.52 -59.20
C SER A 38 -2.09 22.50 -58.32
N ASN A 39 -2.90 23.06 -57.39
CA ASN A 39 -4.25 22.70 -56.92
C ASN A 39 -4.66 21.24 -56.64
N ASN A 40 -5.02 20.97 -55.38
CA ASN A 40 -6.44 20.76 -55.05
C ASN A 40 -6.72 20.87 -53.54
N SER A 41 -7.69 21.70 -53.20
CA SER A 41 -8.27 21.87 -51.88
C SER A 41 -9.35 20.82 -51.60
N SER A 42 -9.24 20.06 -50.49
CA SER A 42 -10.41 19.45 -49.85
C SER A 42 -10.17 19.09 -48.37
N ARG A 43 -10.99 19.73 -47.52
CA ARG A 43 -11.59 19.27 -46.24
C ARG A 43 -10.71 18.93 -45.01
N MET A 44 -11.12 19.56 -43.91
CA MET A 44 -10.74 19.30 -42.52
C MET A 44 -10.87 17.83 -42.09
N ALA A 45 -9.92 17.36 -41.27
CA ALA A 45 -10.17 16.40 -40.21
C ALA A 45 -9.21 16.69 -39.03
N SER A 46 -9.80 17.15 -37.93
CA SER A 46 -9.16 17.30 -36.62
C SER A 46 -8.76 15.94 -36.06
N LYS A 47 -7.53 15.84 -35.49
CA LYS A 47 -7.17 14.77 -34.56
C LYS A 47 -6.47 15.39 -33.35
N LEU A 48 -7.26 15.64 -32.30
CA LEU A 48 -6.75 15.75 -30.93
C LEU A 48 -6.12 14.41 -30.56
N SER A 49 -4.80 14.37 -30.40
CA SER A 49 -4.08 13.26 -29.79
C SER A 49 -3.87 13.58 -28.31
N THR A 50 -4.82 13.19 -27.49
CA THR A 50 -4.69 13.22 -26.03
C THR A 50 -5.17 11.86 -25.52
N SER A 51 -4.40 11.24 -24.62
CA SER A 51 -4.75 10.03 -23.83
C SER A 51 -4.13 8.68 -24.23
N GLN A 52 -2.81 8.63 -24.53
CA GLN A 52 -2.04 7.37 -24.43
C GLN A 52 -1.00 7.36 -23.29
N THR A 53 -0.56 8.53 -22.81
CA THR A 53 0.50 8.63 -21.79
C THR A 53 0.02 8.33 -20.36
N ALA A 54 -1.26 8.58 -20.05
CA ALA A 54 -1.82 8.38 -18.70
C ALA A 54 -2.11 6.88 -18.40
N VAL A 55 -2.54 6.11 -19.40
CA VAL A 55 -2.93 4.71 -19.25
C VAL A 55 -1.72 3.82 -18.91
N ARG A 56 -0.53 4.11 -19.46
CA ARG A 56 0.69 3.33 -19.19
C ARG A 56 1.17 3.39 -17.74
N ARG A 57 0.87 4.46 -16.99
CA ARG A 57 1.36 4.62 -15.62
C ARG A 57 0.54 3.84 -14.59
N LEU A 58 -0.76 3.66 -14.83
CA LEU A 58 -1.63 2.88 -13.93
C LEU A 58 -1.31 1.37 -13.99
N HIS A 59 -0.95 0.86 -15.17
CA HIS A 59 -0.61 -0.56 -15.34
C HIS A 59 0.75 -0.95 -14.75
N ALA A 60 1.74 -0.04 -14.79
CA ALA A 60 3.10 -0.31 -14.31
C ALA A 60 3.18 -0.45 -12.77
N THR A 61 2.34 0.26 -12.00
CA THR A 61 2.37 0.18 -10.53
C THR A 61 1.76 -1.12 -9.99
N ALA A 62 0.83 -1.74 -10.72
CA ALA A 62 0.19 -2.99 -10.30
C ALA A 62 1.07 -4.23 -10.46
N GLN A 63 2.10 -4.18 -11.34
CA GLN A 63 3.00 -5.31 -11.61
C GLN A 63 4.05 -5.57 -10.53
N GLN A 64 4.22 -4.68 -9.55
CA GLN A 64 5.28 -4.79 -8.54
C GLN A 64 4.89 -5.54 -7.26
N LEU A 65 3.65 -6.04 -7.16
CA LEU A 65 3.22 -6.83 -6.01
C LEU A 65 3.37 -8.32 -6.32
N HIS A 66 4.56 -8.84 -6.06
CA HIS A 66 4.76 -10.28 -6.07
C HIS A 66 4.04 -10.90 -4.86
N PRO A 67 3.30 -12.01 -5.05
CA PRO A 67 2.72 -12.73 -3.92
C PRO A 67 3.83 -13.15 -2.95
N ALA A 68 3.59 -13.00 -1.64
CA ALA A 68 4.46 -13.58 -0.64
C ALA A 68 4.59 -15.09 -0.91
N SER A 69 5.77 -15.66 -0.67
CA SER A 69 5.96 -17.12 -0.70
C SER A 69 5.19 -17.71 0.49
N ALA A 70 3.92 -18.04 0.26
CA ALA A 70 2.99 -18.53 1.27
C ALA A 70 3.30 -19.96 1.76
N GLU A 71 4.19 -20.68 1.06
CA GLU A 71 4.51 -22.09 1.33
C GLU A 71 5.17 -22.32 2.70
N ALA A 72 5.77 -21.29 3.32
CA ALA A 72 6.60 -21.46 4.52
C ALA A 72 5.88 -21.27 5.87
N ALA A 73 4.60 -20.87 5.91
CA ALA A 73 4.05 -20.33 7.18
C ALA A 73 2.61 -20.56 7.56
N ALA A 74 1.77 -21.09 6.67
CA ALA A 74 0.51 -21.64 7.11
C ALA A 74 0.76 -23.11 7.46
N PRO A 75 0.76 -23.52 8.75
CA PRO A 75 0.86 -24.94 9.11
C PRO A 75 -0.34 -25.78 8.61
N TYR A 76 -1.31 -25.13 7.98
CA TYR A 76 -2.60 -25.67 7.55
C TYR A 76 -2.95 -25.16 6.15
N PRO A 77 -3.30 -26.05 5.19
CA PRO A 77 -3.89 -25.66 3.92
C PRO A 77 -5.14 -24.80 4.13
N ALA A 78 -5.50 -23.97 3.14
CA ALA A 78 -6.69 -23.11 3.21
C ALA A 78 -7.97 -23.89 3.60
N ASP A 79 -8.04 -25.17 3.22
CA ASP A 79 -9.22 -26.02 3.38
C ASP A 79 -9.21 -26.87 4.67
N ASN A 80 -8.13 -26.88 5.47
CA ASN A 80 -8.03 -27.74 6.65
C ASN A 80 -7.43 -27.00 7.84
N TYR A 81 -8.28 -26.39 8.67
CA TYR A 81 -7.89 -25.73 9.92
C TYR A 81 -8.48 -26.43 11.14
N PRO A 82 -7.73 -26.52 12.26
CA PRO A 82 -8.19 -27.22 13.45
C PRO A 82 -9.38 -26.50 14.08
N MET A 83 -10.54 -27.16 14.03
CA MET A 83 -11.77 -26.76 14.74
C MET A 83 -11.94 -27.50 16.07
N SER A 84 -11.05 -28.47 16.34
CA SER A 84 -11.04 -29.27 17.56
C SER A 84 -9.91 -28.82 18.48
N HIS A 85 -10.15 -28.90 19.78
CA HIS A 85 -9.16 -28.62 20.83
C HIS A 85 -8.22 -29.82 21.11
N ALA A 86 -8.11 -30.75 20.15
CA ALA A 86 -7.21 -31.88 20.25
C ALA A 86 -5.74 -31.41 20.33
N PRO A 87 -4.90 -32.08 21.12
CA PRO A 87 -3.49 -31.72 21.24
C PRO A 87 -2.77 -31.86 19.89
N LEU A 88 -1.96 -30.85 19.55
CA LEU A 88 -1.11 -30.88 18.36
C LEU A 88 0.14 -31.71 18.64
N ALA A 89 0.37 -32.75 17.83
CA ALA A 89 1.51 -33.66 18.00
C ALA A 89 2.87 -32.95 17.80
N SER A 90 2.93 -31.89 17.00
CA SER A 90 4.13 -31.10 16.77
C SER A 90 3.74 -29.64 16.48
N PRO A 91 3.63 -28.78 17.51
CA PRO A 91 3.26 -27.38 17.32
C PRO A 91 4.39 -26.64 16.58
N VAL A 92 4.03 -25.97 15.48
CA VAL A 92 4.97 -25.17 14.67
C VAL A 92 5.20 -23.83 15.36
N ASN A 93 6.47 -23.42 15.45
CA ASN A 93 6.84 -22.11 16.01
C ASN A 93 6.39 -20.96 15.10
N THR A 94 5.99 -19.85 15.71
CA THR A 94 5.57 -18.65 14.97
C THR A 94 6.79 -17.97 14.35
N CYS A 95 6.77 -17.78 13.04
CA CYS A 95 7.76 -16.99 12.31
C CYS A 95 7.42 -15.50 12.33
N ASN A 96 8.45 -14.66 12.25
CA ASN A 96 8.30 -13.24 11.98
C ASN A 96 8.00 -13.01 10.50
N PHE A 97 7.26 -11.95 10.15
CA PHE A 97 6.99 -11.58 8.75
C PHE A 97 7.75 -10.30 8.38
N ILE A 98 8.82 -10.43 7.60
CA ILE A 98 9.74 -9.35 7.22
C ILE A 98 10.03 -9.47 5.73
N ASP A 99 10.04 -8.35 5.01
CA ASP A 99 10.34 -8.29 3.57
C ASP A 99 9.50 -9.24 2.70
N ASN A 100 8.19 -9.30 2.99
CA ASN A 100 7.21 -10.15 2.31
C ASN A 100 7.50 -11.67 2.44
N LYS A 101 8.22 -12.07 3.49
CA LYS A 101 8.61 -13.46 3.77
C LYS A 101 8.45 -13.80 5.24
N PHE A 102 8.25 -15.07 5.50
CA PHE A 102 8.29 -15.63 6.84
C PHE A 102 9.72 -16.01 7.21
N VAL A 103 10.21 -15.44 8.30
CA VAL A 103 11.58 -15.59 8.76
C VAL A 103 11.54 -16.24 10.15
N PRO A 104 12.18 -17.41 10.34
CA PRO A 104 12.30 -18.02 11.65
C PRO A 104 13.14 -17.10 12.54
N SER A 105 12.73 -16.97 13.81
CA SER A 105 13.42 -16.06 14.72
C SER A 105 14.70 -16.68 15.29
N SER A 106 15.71 -15.84 15.51
CA SER A 106 16.94 -16.20 16.25
C SER A 106 16.83 -15.94 17.76
N ALA A 107 15.62 -15.71 18.29
CA ALA A 107 15.38 -15.47 19.69
C ALA A 107 15.75 -16.68 20.57
N SER A 108 16.38 -16.40 21.71
CA SER A 108 16.65 -17.40 22.75
C SER A 108 15.43 -17.66 23.64
N THR A 109 14.60 -16.63 23.84
CA THR A 109 13.42 -16.70 24.71
C THR A 109 12.16 -16.87 23.87
N TRP A 110 11.34 -17.85 24.25
CA TRP A 110 10.10 -18.18 23.58
C TRP A 110 8.95 -18.12 24.58
N ILE A 111 7.81 -17.62 24.12
CA ILE A 111 6.58 -17.51 24.89
C ILE A 111 5.65 -18.62 24.40
N ASP A 112 5.31 -19.55 25.28
CA ASP A 112 4.39 -20.63 24.99
C ASP A 112 2.94 -20.11 24.92
N LEU A 113 2.24 -20.42 23.84
CA LEU A 113 0.84 -20.09 23.64
C LEU A 113 0.00 -21.34 23.90
N HIS A 114 -0.74 -21.33 25.00
CA HIS A 114 -1.62 -22.43 25.38
C HIS A 114 -3.07 -22.15 24.99
N ASP A 115 -3.79 -23.20 24.63
CA ASP A 115 -5.25 -23.16 24.49
C ASP A 115 -5.89 -22.98 25.87
N PRO A 116 -6.66 -21.91 26.12
CA PRO A 116 -7.29 -21.68 27.43
C PRO A 116 -8.28 -22.77 27.85
N ALA A 117 -8.87 -23.51 26.90
CA ALA A 117 -9.87 -24.54 27.20
C ALA A 117 -9.23 -25.87 27.67
N THR A 118 -8.06 -26.22 27.15
CA THR A 118 -7.42 -27.53 27.36
C THR A 118 -6.03 -27.45 27.96
N ASN A 119 -5.44 -26.26 28.03
CA ASN A 119 -4.05 -25.99 28.38
C ASN A 119 -3.01 -26.65 27.44
N ASN A 120 -3.44 -27.16 26.29
CA ASN A 120 -2.57 -27.75 25.27
C ASN A 120 -1.72 -26.66 24.60
N LEU A 121 -0.45 -26.98 24.29
CA LEU A 121 0.44 -26.05 23.58
C LEU A 121 0.01 -25.92 22.11
N VAL A 122 -0.32 -24.70 21.70
CA VAL A 122 -0.76 -24.38 20.33
C VAL A 122 0.44 -24.00 19.45
N THR A 123 1.25 -23.05 19.92
CA THR A 123 2.46 -22.56 19.22
C THR A 123 3.38 -21.87 20.21
N ARG A 124 4.58 -21.50 19.77
CA ARG A 124 5.51 -20.64 20.50
C ARG A 124 5.75 -19.36 19.73
N VAL A 125 5.65 -18.23 20.43
CA VAL A 125 5.93 -16.91 19.87
C VAL A 125 7.32 -16.46 20.33
N PRO A 126 8.21 -16.05 19.42
CA PRO A 126 9.54 -15.60 19.80
C PRO A 126 9.46 -14.25 20.51
N GLN A 127 10.25 -14.08 21.58
CA GLN A 127 10.59 -12.74 22.07
C GLN A 127 11.60 -12.14 21.10
N SER A 128 11.10 -11.49 20.05
CA SER A 128 11.92 -10.98 18.95
C SER A 128 13.04 -10.07 19.45
N THR A 129 14.21 -10.23 18.85
CA THR A 129 15.44 -9.51 19.21
C THR A 129 15.45 -8.09 18.63
N ASP A 130 16.27 -7.21 19.22
CA ASP A 130 16.53 -5.87 18.68
C ASP A 130 17.01 -5.90 17.23
N ALA A 131 17.77 -6.93 16.84
CA ALA A 131 18.29 -7.07 15.48
C ALA A 131 17.15 -7.32 14.47
N GLU A 132 16.20 -8.19 14.82
CA GLU A 132 15.02 -8.48 13.99
C GLU A 132 14.08 -7.27 13.90
N LEU A 133 13.92 -6.52 15.00
CA LEU A 133 13.18 -5.27 15.00
C LEU A 133 13.81 -4.24 14.06
N ARG A 134 15.14 -4.06 14.12
CA ARG A 134 15.87 -3.17 13.21
C ARG A 134 15.72 -3.62 11.75
N ALA A 135 15.80 -4.92 11.48
CA ALA A 135 15.60 -5.46 10.13
C ALA A 135 14.18 -5.19 9.60
N ALA A 136 13.16 -5.30 10.45
CA ALA A 136 11.78 -4.97 10.09
C ALA A 136 11.60 -3.47 9.77
N VAL A 137 12.20 -2.60 10.59
CA VAL A 137 12.18 -1.14 10.37
C VAL A 137 12.93 -0.77 9.08
N GLU A 138 14.09 -1.36 8.83
CA GLU A 138 14.87 -1.12 7.61
C GLU A 138 14.12 -1.57 6.35
N SER A 139 13.50 -2.76 6.39
CA SER A 139 12.64 -3.26 5.31
C SER A 139 11.48 -2.27 5.03
N ALA A 140 10.79 -1.81 6.07
CA ALA A 140 9.71 -0.82 5.93
C ALA A 140 10.22 0.52 5.38
N GLN A 141 11.38 0.99 5.82
CA GLN A 141 12.00 2.23 5.34
C GLN A 141 12.40 2.12 3.87
N LYS A 142 12.89 0.96 3.43
CA LYS A 142 13.23 0.67 2.03
C LYS A 142 11.99 0.60 1.14
N ALA A 143 10.88 0.06 1.64
CA ALA A 143 9.62 -0.04 0.90
C ALA A 143 8.89 1.32 0.79
N PHE A 144 9.09 2.24 1.74
CA PHE A 144 8.32 3.48 1.84
C PHE A 144 8.38 4.40 0.59
N PRO A 145 9.53 4.66 -0.06
CA PRO A 145 9.58 5.52 -1.25
C PRO A 145 8.73 4.99 -2.40
N ALA A 146 8.81 3.69 -2.69
CA ALA A 146 8.00 3.04 -3.71
C ALA A 146 6.51 3.10 -3.35
N TRP A 147 6.17 2.80 -2.09
CA TRP A 147 4.80 2.86 -1.59
C TRP A 147 4.19 4.26 -1.62
N ARG A 148 4.97 5.30 -1.30
CA ARG A 148 4.55 6.70 -1.37
C ARG A 148 4.25 7.14 -2.79
N ALA A 149 4.99 6.62 -3.78
CA ALA A 149 4.78 6.93 -5.20
C ALA A 149 3.58 6.19 -5.81
N THR A 150 3.06 5.16 -5.15
CA THR A 150 1.88 4.41 -5.60
C THR A 150 0.62 5.27 -5.59
N SER A 151 -0.16 5.20 -6.67
CA SER A 151 -1.41 5.96 -6.79
C SER A 151 -2.45 5.56 -5.73
N ILE A 152 -3.32 6.49 -5.35
CA ILE A 152 -4.40 6.22 -4.37
C ILE A 152 -5.28 5.05 -4.83
N MET A 153 -5.60 4.98 -6.12
CA MET A 153 -6.41 3.89 -6.68
C MET A 153 -5.71 2.53 -6.59
N ALA A 154 -4.40 2.47 -6.88
CA ALA A 154 -3.66 1.21 -6.73
C ALA A 154 -3.60 0.75 -5.28
N ARG A 155 -3.41 1.67 -4.32
CA ARG A 155 -3.49 1.35 -2.88
C ARG A 155 -4.87 0.83 -2.48
N GLN A 156 -5.93 1.42 -3.01
CA GLN A 156 -7.31 0.97 -2.78
C GLN A 156 -7.54 -0.47 -3.28
N GLN A 157 -7.02 -0.82 -4.47
CA GLN A 157 -7.13 -2.18 -5.00
C GLN A 157 -6.46 -3.24 -4.12
N ILE A 158 -5.36 -2.89 -3.45
CA ILE A 158 -4.70 -3.79 -2.50
C ILE A 158 -5.60 -4.04 -1.30
N ILE A 159 -6.24 -3.01 -0.76
CA ILE A 159 -7.17 -3.14 0.37
C ILE A 159 -8.41 -3.95 -0.05
N PHE A 160 -8.92 -3.78 -1.27
CA PHE A 160 -10.00 -4.63 -1.78
C PHE A 160 -9.61 -6.11 -1.84
N LYS A 161 -8.44 -6.44 -2.41
CA LYS A 161 -7.92 -7.81 -2.39
C LYS A 161 -7.80 -8.35 -0.97
N PHE A 162 -7.31 -7.53 -0.05
CA PHE A 162 -7.19 -7.88 1.36
C PHE A 162 -8.55 -8.18 2.01
N THR A 163 -9.59 -7.36 1.79
CA THR A 163 -10.95 -7.66 2.29
C THR A 163 -11.51 -8.97 1.70
N ASN A 164 -11.23 -9.25 0.43
CA ASN A 164 -11.64 -10.51 -0.20
C ASN A 164 -10.92 -11.72 0.42
N LEU A 165 -9.63 -11.59 0.73
CA LEU A 165 -8.87 -12.66 1.41
C LEU A 165 -9.39 -12.93 2.83
N ILE A 166 -9.78 -11.88 3.58
CA ILE A 166 -10.43 -12.05 4.89
C ILE A 166 -11.73 -12.84 4.74
N ARG A 167 -12.59 -12.47 3.78
CA ARG A 167 -13.87 -13.16 3.54
C ARG A 167 -13.67 -14.61 3.14
N ALA A 168 -12.71 -14.88 2.25
CA ALA A 168 -12.39 -16.24 1.82
C ALA A 168 -11.85 -17.12 2.95
N ASN A 169 -11.19 -16.52 3.94
CA ASN A 169 -10.58 -17.24 5.07
C ASN A 169 -11.32 -16.99 6.40
N TRP A 170 -12.59 -16.58 6.36
CA TRP A 170 -13.30 -16.11 7.55
C TRP A 170 -13.34 -17.17 8.65
N ASP A 171 -13.74 -18.39 8.31
CA ASP A 171 -13.84 -19.49 9.26
C ASP A 171 -12.47 -19.93 9.77
N ARG A 172 -11.45 -19.92 8.92
CA ARG A 172 -10.06 -20.20 9.29
C ARG A 172 -9.53 -19.20 10.31
N LEU A 173 -9.80 -17.91 10.08
CA LEU A 173 -9.43 -16.85 11.02
C LEU A 173 -10.15 -17.03 12.34
N ALA A 174 -11.47 -17.28 12.31
CA ALA A 174 -12.29 -17.51 13.50
C ALA A 174 -11.79 -18.71 14.33
N ALA A 175 -11.45 -19.82 13.68
CA ALA A 175 -10.90 -21.01 14.35
C ALA A 175 -9.59 -20.69 15.09
N SER A 176 -8.70 -19.94 14.44
CA SER A 176 -7.46 -19.48 15.08
C SER A 176 -7.71 -18.52 16.23
N ILE A 177 -8.78 -17.70 16.21
CA ILE A 177 -9.16 -16.88 17.38
C ILE A 177 -9.60 -17.78 18.53
N THR A 178 -10.48 -18.75 18.25
CA THR A 178 -11.03 -19.66 19.24
C THR A 178 -9.94 -20.46 19.95
N LEU A 179 -8.98 -21.02 19.21
CA LEU A 179 -7.88 -21.80 19.81
C LEU A 179 -6.95 -20.97 20.68
N GLU A 180 -6.66 -19.73 20.29
CA GLU A 180 -5.67 -18.91 21.01
C GLU A 180 -6.30 -18.08 22.16
N GLN A 181 -7.61 -17.82 22.12
CA GLN A 181 -8.29 -16.92 23.06
C GLN A 181 -9.38 -17.60 23.87
N GLY A 182 -9.78 -18.84 23.53
CA GLY A 182 -10.83 -19.58 24.23
C GLY A 182 -12.24 -19.01 24.07
N LYS A 183 -12.46 -18.10 23.10
CA LYS A 183 -13.79 -17.56 22.78
C LYS A 183 -14.60 -18.56 21.97
N THR A 184 -15.93 -18.49 22.09
CA THR A 184 -16.82 -19.28 21.23
C THR A 184 -16.57 -18.95 19.76
N PHE A 185 -16.74 -19.94 18.88
CA PHE A 185 -16.54 -19.74 17.44
C PHE A 185 -17.47 -18.67 16.84
N ALA A 186 -18.69 -18.54 17.38
CA ALA A 186 -19.63 -17.50 16.99
C ALA A 186 -19.12 -16.09 17.36
N ASP A 187 -18.59 -15.92 18.59
CA ASP A 187 -17.99 -14.65 19.01
C ASP A 187 -16.73 -14.33 18.21
N ALA A 188 -15.91 -15.34 17.92
CA ALA A 188 -14.74 -15.21 17.06
C ALA A 188 -15.10 -14.74 15.64
N LYS A 189 -16.19 -15.24 15.06
CA LYS A 189 -16.71 -14.75 13.78
C LYS A 189 -17.10 -13.27 13.85
N GLY A 190 -17.71 -12.85 14.96
CA GLY A 190 -18.02 -11.45 15.23
C GLY A 190 -16.76 -10.57 15.31
N ASP A 191 -15.68 -11.07 15.92
CA ASP A 191 -14.38 -10.38 15.97
C ASP A 191 -13.78 -10.19 14.57
N VAL A 192 -13.81 -11.22 13.72
CA VAL A 192 -13.35 -11.14 12.32
C VAL A 192 -14.18 -10.15 11.53
N LEU A 193 -15.51 -10.14 11.70
CA LEU A 193 -16.40 -9.19 11.04
C LEU A 193 -16.06 -7.74 11.40
N ARG A 194 -15.81 -7.45 12.68
CA ARG A 194 -15.42 -6.10 13.12
C ARG A 194 -14.10 -5.67 12.48
N GLY A 195 -13.13 -6.58 12.36
CA GLY A 195 -11.89 -6.32 11.63
C GLY A 195 -12.12 -6.05 10.14
N LEU A 196 -13.00 -6.82 9.50
CA LEU A 196 -13.39 -6.64 8.11
C LEU A 196 -14.01 -5.26 7.86
N GLN A 197 -14.91 -4.80 8.74
CA GLN A 197 -15.53 -3.47 8.64
C GLN A 197 -14.51 -2.34 8.68
N VAL A 198 -13.46 -2.47 9.50
CA VAL A 198 -12.36 -1.48 9.54
C VAL A 198 -11.59 -1.49 8.22
N ALA A 199 -11.30 -2.66 7.67
CA ALA A 199 -10.63 -2.79 6.36
C ALA A 199 -11.50 -2.24 5.21
N GLU A 200 -12.80 -2.49 5.23
CA GLU A 200 -13.77 -1.93 4.27
C GLU A 200 -13.84 -0.40 4.36
N THR A 201 -13.81 0.15 5.59
CA THR A 201 -13.75 1.60 5.80
C THR A 201 -12.48 2.21 5.19
N ALA A 202 -11.35 1.49 5.25
CA ALA A 202 -10.11 1.92 4.62
C ALA A 202 -10.18 1.90 3.07
N CYS A 203 -11.07 1.12 2.45
CA CYS A 203 -11.32 1.21 1.01
C CYS A 203 -11.90 2.58 0.60
N GLY A 204 -12.46 3.36 1.54
CA GLY A 204 -12.90 4.75 1.34
C GLY A 204 -11.76 5.78 1.24
N ILE A 205 -10.51 5.34 1.12
CA ILE A 205 -9.32 6.22 1.15
C ILE A 205 -9.35 7.40 0.15
N THR A 206 -10.05 7.25 -0.98
CA THR A 206 -10.16 8.28 -2.02
C THR A 206 -10.88 9.53 -1.52
N THR A 207 -11.91 9.38 -0.70
CA THR A 207 -12.63 10.51 -0.10
C THR A 207 -11.92 11.00 1.17
N GLN A 208 -11.31 10.09 1.94
CA GLN A 208 -10.60 10.42 3.18
C GLN A 208 -9.32 11.24 2.94
N LEU A 209 -8.65 11.10 1.79
CA LEU A 209 -7.42 11.84 1.47
C LEU A 209 -7.65 13.20 0.79
N THR A 210 -8.91 13.62 0.60
CA THR A 210 -9.23 14.87 -0.09
C THR A 210 -8.63 16.08 0.61
N GLY A 211 -7.82 16.85 -0.11
CA GLY A 211 -7.30 18.13 0.33
C GLY A 211 -8.31 19.26 0.15
N GLU A 212 -7.96 20.46 0.62
CA GLU A 212 -8.81 21.64 0.48
C GLU A 212 -8.07 22.72 -0.31
N VAL A 213 -8.82 23.45 -1.14
CA VAL A 213 -8.34 24.65 -1.83
C VAL A 213 -9.25 25.80 -1.40
N LEU A 214 -8.65 26.88 -0.90
CA LEU A 214 -9.36 28.06 -0.42
C LEU A 214 -8.78 29.28 -1.11
N GLU A 215 -9.62 30.05 -1.82
CA GLU A 215 -9.24 31.36 -2.33
C GLU A 215 -9.32 32.38 -1.19
N VAL A 216 -8.17 32.91 -0.78
CA VAL A 216 -8.07 33.83 0.36
C VAL A 216 -8.15 35.28 -0.10
N ALA A 217 -7.69 35.56 -1.31
CA ALA A 217 -7.82 36.87 -1.96
C ALA A 217 -7.80 36.70 -3.49
N LYS A 218 -8.06 37.79 -4.21
CA LYS A 218 -7.91 37.81 -5.67
C LYS A 218 -6.49 37.36 -6.05
N ASP A 219 -6.40 36.39 -6.95
CA ASP A 219 -5.15 35.76 -7.41
C ASP A 219 -4.33 35.07 -6.31
N MET A 220 -4.94 34.72 -5.16
CA MET A 220 -4.27 34.03 -4.07
C MET A 220 -5.11 32.87 -3.50
N GLU A 221 -4.62 31.65 -3.72
CA GLU A 221 -5.18 30.42 -3.18
C GLU A 221 -4.26 29.78 -2.13
N THR A 222 -4.87 29.14 -1.14
CA THR A 222 -4.23 28.29 -0.14
C THR A 222 -4.66 26.85 -0.37
N ARG A 223 -3.70 25.94 -0.44
CA ARG A 223 -3.94 24.51 -0.65
C ARG A 223 -3.46 23.69 0.54
N SER A 224 -4.23 22.70 0.93
CA SER A 224 -3.84 21.71 1.93
C SER A 224 -3.81 20.31 1.33
N TYR A 225 -2.80 19.54 1.69
CA TYR A 225 -2.60 18.16 1.21
C TYR A 225 -2.36 17.22 2.40
N ARG A 226 -2.79 15.97 2.28
CA ARG A 226 -2.47 14.90 3.24
C ARG A 226 -1.33 14.05 2.69
N GLU A 227 -0.17 14.10 3.35
CA GLU A 227 0.99 13.29 3.01
C GLU A 227 1.19 12.15 4.03
N PRO A 228 1.72 10.99 3.60
CA PRO A 228 2.07 9.91 4.52
C PRO A 228 3.28 10.30 5.39
N LEU A 229 3.24 9.91 6.67
CA LEU A 229 4.28 10.27 7.65
C LEU A 229 5.60 9.52 7.45
N GLY A 230 5.55 8.26 7.02
CA GLY A 230 6.71 7.37 6.97
C GLY A 230 6.40 5.99 7.53
N VAL A 231 7.41 5.38 8.15
CA VAL A 231 7.27 4.12 8.91
C VAL A 231 6.49 4.40 10.20
N VAL A 232 5.48 3.58 10.46
CA VAL A 232 4.61 3.67 11.65
C VAL A 232 4.65 2.34 12.38
N ALA A 233 4.83 2.37 13.71
CA ALA A 233 4.69 1.21 14.57
C ALA A 233 3.27 1.13 15.13
N ALA A 234 2.66 -0.06 15.06
CA ALA A 234 1.36 -0.35 15.65
C ALA A 234 1.53 -1.45 16.71
N ILE A 235 1.21 -1.13 17.96
CA ILE A 235 1.25 -2.08 19.08
C ILE A 235 -0.19 -2.45 19.43
N CYS A 236 -0.54 -3.72 19.28
CA CYS A 236 -1.91 -4.22 19.49
C CYS A 236 -2.05 -4.87 20.87
N PRO A 237 -3.10 -4.56 21.65
CA PRO A 237 -3.36 -5.20 22.93
C PRO A 237 -3.97 -6.60 22.74
N PHE A 238 -3.77 -7.48 23.72
CA PHE A 238 -4.15 -8.90 23.70
C PHE A 238 -5.62 -9.18 23.31
N ARG A 239 -6.58 -8.35 23.75
CA ARG A 239 -8.03 -8.55 23.44
C ARG A 239 -8.43 -8.26 22.00
N LEU A 240 -7.67 -7.43 21.28
CA LEU A 240 -7.90 -7.08 19.86
C LEU A 240 -6.88 -7.75 18.93
N LEU A 241 -5.95 -8.53 19.49
CA LEU A 241 -4.75 -9.07 18.82
C LEU A 241 -5.06 -10.06 17.69
N SER A 242 -6.29 -10.57 17.63
CA SER A 242 -6.61 -11.73 16.82
C SER A 242 -6.90 -11.48 15.33
N TRP A 243 -6.85 -10.24 14.85
CA TRP A 243 -6.95 -9.96 13.41
C TRP A 243 -5.65 -9.36 12.87
N TYR A 244 -5.10 -8.30 13.47
CA TYR A 244 -3.90 -7.61 12.96
C TYR A 244 -2.67 -8.52 12.81
N LEU A 245 -2.41 -9.40 13.79
CA LEU A 245 -1.25 -10.30 13.79
C LEU A 245 -1.51 -11.61 13.01
N LYS A 246 -2.77 -11.97 12.73
CA LYS A 246 -3.13 -13.19 11.99
C LYS A 246 -3.22 -12.99 10.49
N ILE A 247 -3.40 -11.74 10.05
CA ILE A 247 -3.23 -11.33 8.65
C ILE A 247 -1.80 -11.57 8.17
N SER A 248 -0.79 -11.47 9.04
CA SER A 248 0.56 -11.85 8.66
C SER A 248 0.75 -13.36 8.54
N ARG A 249 -0.26 -14.20 8.78
CA ARG A 249 -0.28 -15.67 8.56
C ARG A 249 -1.24 -16.09 7.43
N LEU A 250 -1.77 -15.13 6.66
CA LEU A 250 -2.51 -15.35 5.39
C LEU A 250 -1.53 -15.19 4.23
#